data_AF-A0A9W9GUE5-F1
#
_entry.id   AF-A0A9W9GUE5-F1
#
_cell.length_a   1.000
_cell.length_b   1.000
_cell.length_c   1.000
_cell.angle_alpha   90.00
_cell.angle_beta   90.00
_cell.angle_gamma   90.00
#
_symmetry.space_group_name_H-M   'P 1'
#
loop_
_entity.id
_entity.type
_entity.pdbx_description
1 polymer ?
#
loop_
_entity_poly.entity_id
_entity_poly.type
_entity_poly.pdbx_seq_one_letter_code
_entity_poly.pdbx_strand_id
1 'polypeptide(L)'
;MDFDHQPHYHGAPAPLDGHNRMMSSPMGRLSYPPAGQPLLSPRTHEWSHPNHMPREIPRRDHGTMNPPESPEYLMERNIHSGRADENSRGALHYHSQRRTSNRDEFDGPHQFLEPPSPQDIAAQEKELPQLPTNLDAGEQDSILHKVNDRLSRCAYDFIAKYQFRVPLEQDKRPVKVPSDREWTEWVHLLKRLATTRRIPAHLLYNRQIKQLITVLENSLEMRHAAKHQSRPVKDDRNVLQLISAGIQVAKILRDSTAMHFLDCLYVDTEKLILERRGRRVRFAGH
;
A
#
# COMPACT_ATOMS: atom_id res chain seq x y z
N MET A 1 -54.55 -29.58 17.46
CA MET A 1 -55.35 -28.98 16.38
C MET A 1 -54.40 -28.85 15.21
N ASP A 2 -54.16 -30.02 14.61
CA ASP A 2 -53.42 -30.26 13.37
C ASP A 2 -54.09 -29.56 12.19
N PHE A 3 -53.33 -29.23 11.15
CA PHE A 3 -53.66 -29.56 9.76
C PHE A 3 -52.43 -29.38 8.87
N ASP A 4 -51.72 -30.50 8.71
CA ASP A 4 -50.92 -30.90 7.55
C ASP A 4 -51.76 -30.80 6.26
N HIS A 5 -51.23 -30.31 5.14
CA HIS A 5 -51.69 -30.65 3.78
C HIS A 5 -50.54 -30.51 2.78
N GLN A 6 -49.89 -31.63 2.51
CA GLN A 6 -49.11 -31.91 1.30
C GLN A 6 -49.99 -32.73 0.35
N PRO A 7 -49.82 -32.60 -0.98
CA PRO A 7 -50.09 -33.73 -1.86
C PRO A 7 -48.84 -34.16 -2.65
N HIS A 8 -48.59 -35.48 -2.57
CA HIS A 8 -47.72 -36.28 -3.42
C HIS A 8 -48.39 -36.62 -4.76
N TYR A 9 -47.59 -36.73 -5.83
CA TYR A 9 -47.68 -37.73 -6.92
C TYR A 9 -46.28 -37.78 -7.58
N HIS A 10 -45.42 -38.78 -7.39
CA HIS A 10 -45.34 -40.16 -7.93
C HIS A 10 -45.23 -40.30 -9.47
N GLY A 11 -44.12 -40.91 -9.94
CA GLY A 11 -44.09 -41.68 -11.19
C GLY A 11 -42.77 -41.65 -11.99
N ALA A 12 -41.87 -42.62 -11.76
CA ALA A 12 -40.69 -42.99 -12.58
C ALA A 12 -41.09 -43.92 -13.76
N PRO A 13 -40.21 -44.66 -14.51
CA PRO A 13 -38.73 -44.65 -14.68
C PRO A 13 -38.25 -44.75 -16.19
N ALA A 14 -36.92 -44.91 -16.38
CA ALA A 14 -36.09 -45.11 -17.61
C ALA A 14 -36.49 -46.35 -18.48
N PRO A 15 -35.83 -46.79 -19.63
CA PRO A 15 -34.35 -46.87 -19.87
C PRO A 15 -33.77 -46.99 -21.34
N LEU A 16 -32.42 -47.14 -21.43
CA LEU A 16 -31.55 -47.84 -22.45
C LEU A 16 -31.50 -47.29 -23.92
N ASP A 17 -30.44 -47.36 -24.75
CA ASP A 17 -29.22 -48.19 -24.78
C ASP A 17 -28.20 -47.73 -25.86
N GLY A 18 -26.95 -48.21 -25.71
CA GLY A 18 -25.97 -48.52 -26.78
C GLY A 18 -25.11 -47.41 -27.42
N HIS A 19 -23.84 -47.60 -27.80
CA HIS A 19 -22.96 -48.78 -27.84
C HIS A 19 -21.50 -48.36 -28.16
N ASN A 20 -20.54 -48.98 -27.48
CA ASN A 20 -19.13 -49.31 -27.80
C ASN A 20 -18.37 -48.66 -28.98
N ARG A 21 -17.09 -48.27 -28.72
CA ARG A 21 -15.92 -48.96 -29.32
C ARG A 21 -14.57 -48.62 -28.67
N MET A 22 -13.81 -49.68 -28.36
CA MET A 22 -12.38 -49.72 -27.99
C MET A 22 -11.45 -49.40 -29.17
N MET A 23 -10.20 -49.00 -28.87
CA MET A 23 -8.92 -49.39 -29.53
C MET A 23 -7.76 -48.61 -28.85
N SER A 24 -6.94 -49.23 -27.98
CA SER A 24 -5.59 -49.79 -28.22
C SER A 24 -4.43 -48.77 -28.41
N SER A 25 -3.44 -48.83 -27.50
CA SER A 25 -2.08 -48.27 -27.64
C SER A 25 -1.24 -49.07 -28.65
N PRO A 26 -0.12 -48.51 -29.14
CA PRO A 26 1.16 -49.02 -28.62
C PRO A 26 2.33 -48.00 -28.53
N MET A 27 3.24 -48.33 -27.61
CA MET A 27 4.70 -48.17 -27.56
C MET A 27 5.42 -47.01 -28.28
N GLY A 28 6.25 -46.33 -27.49
CA GLY A 28 7.46 -45.63 -27.94
C GLY A 28 8.48 -45.54 -26.81
N ARG A 29 9.28 -46.60 -26.61
CA ARG A 29 10.51 -46.58 -25.80
C ARG A 29 11.55 -45.73 -26.53
N LEU A 30 12.19 -44.80 -25.83
CA LEU A 30 13.51 -44.28 -26.21
C LEU A 30 14.46 -44.49 -25.03
N SER A 31 15.42 -45.36 -25.28
CA SER A 31 16.55 -45.73 -24.43
C SER A 31 17.56 -44.59 -24.35
N TYR A 32 18.13 -44.36 -23.16
CA TYR A 32 19.40 -43.65 -22.98
C TYR A 32 20.44 -44.64 -22.43
N PRO A 33 21.70 -44.64 -22.92
CA PRO A 33 22.78 -45.53 -22.46
C PRO A 33 23.58 -44.94 -21.27
N PRO A 34 24.51 -45.71 -20.65
CA PRO A 34 24.96 -45.51 -19.28
C PRO A 34 26.33 -44.82 -19.11
N ALA A 35 26.56 -44.36 -17.87
CA ALA A 35 27.80 -44.07 -17.12
C ALA A 35 29.12 -43.74 -17.84
N GLY A 36 29.73 -42.61 -17.46
CA GLY A 36 31.17 -42.33 -17.62
C GLY A 36 31.59 -40.94 -17.07
N GLN A 37 32.34 -40.91 -15.97
CA GLN A 37 33.34 -39.86 -15.66
C GLN A 37 34.71 -40.31 -16.22
N PRO A 38 35.84 -39.56 -16.17
CA PRO A 38 36.11 -38.16 -15.77
C PRO A 38 36.94 -37.36 -16.82
N LEU A 39 37.13 -36.04 -16.65
CA LEU A 39 38.38 -35.35 -17.08
C LEU A 39 38.52 -33.93 -16.49
N LEU A 40 39.52 -33.82 -15.61
CA LEU A 40 40.52 -32.77 -15.34
C LEU A 40 40.27 -31.29 -15.74
N SER A 41 40.52 -30.42 -14.76
CA SER A 41 40.66 -28.94 -14.79
C SER A 41 41.86 -28.44 -15.63
N PRO A 42 42.02 -27.11 -15.87
CA PRO A 42 42.74 -26.27 -14.87
C PRO A 42 42.35 -24.77 -14.75
N ARG A 43 42.42 -24.28 -13.49
CA ARG A 43 42.92 -22.99 -12.95
C ARG A 43 42.62 -21.66 -13.68
N THR A 44 42.18 -20.61 -12.95
CA THR A 44 43.09 -19.76 -12.14
C THR A 44 42.37 -18.87 -11.09
N HIS A 45 42.95 -18.84 -9.87
CA HIS A 45 43.03 -17.83 -8.78
C HIS A 45 41.94 -16.73 -8.64
N GLU A 46 41.24 -16.51 -7.53
CA GLU A 46 41.57 -16.45 -6.07
C GLU A 46 42.48 -15.28 -5.65
N TRP A 47 41.90 -14.28 -4.98
CA TRP A 47 42.56 -13.41 -4.01
C TRP A 47 41.63 -13.15 -2.81
N SER A 48 42.13 -13.55 -1.64
CA SER A 48 41.52 -13.39 -0.31
C SER A 48 42.37 -12.39 0.47
N HIS A 49 41.77 -11.52 1.29
CA HIS A 49 42.51 -10.74 2.30
C HIS A 49 41.80 -10.71 3.66
N PRO A 50 42.54 -10.76 4.81
CA PRO A 50 41.99 -11.01 6.14
C PRO A 50 42.03 -9.81 7.10
N ASN A 51 41.38 -10.00 8.26
CA ASN A 51 41.23 -9.12 9.44
C ASN A 51 42.52 -8.50 10.01
N HIS A 52 42.45 -7.24 10.50
CA HIS A 52 42.99 -6.81 11.82
C HIS A 52 42.54 -5.39 12.22
N MET A 53 42.12 -5.19 13.48
CA MET A 53 41.97 -3.89 14.19
C MET A 53 43.18 -3.63 15.12
N PRO A 54 43.43 -2.38 15.58
CA PRO A 54 43.21 -2.05 17.01
C PRO A 54 42.78 -0.57 17.35
N ARG A 55 42.60 -0.34 18.67
CA ARG A 55 41.84 0.66 19.49
C ARG A 55 42.47 2.06 19.82
N GLU A 56 41.57 3.00 20.20
CA GLU A 56 41.57 4.10 21.24
C GLU A 56 42.35 5.46 21.06
N ILE A 57 41.70 6.66 20.92
CA ILE A 57 41.20 7.74 21.89
C ILE A 57 42.34 8.70 22.43
N PRO A 58 42.19 10.00 22.89
CA PRO A 58 41.20 11.12 22.79
C PRO A 58 41.80 12.56 22.47
N ARG A 59 40.94 13.59 22.23
CA ARG A 59 40.86 14.95 22.91
C ARG A 59 40.55 16.18 22.01
N ARG A 60 39.55 16.97 22.49
CA ARG A 60 39.35 18.46 22.61
C ARG A 60 39.85 19.41 21.49
N ASP A 61 39.24 20.56 21.13
CA ASP A 61 38.46 21.56 21.87
C ASP A 61 37.60 22.47 20.93
N HIS A 62 36.48 22.95 21.47
CA HIS A 62 35.78 24.25 21.37
C HIS A 62 36.01 25.21 20.17
N GLY A 63 34.91 25.68 19.55
CA GLY A 63 34.92 26.86 18.68
C GLY A 63 33.58 27.22 18.02
N THR A 64 32.96 28.27 18.55
CA THR A 64 31.75 29.02 18.15
C THR A 64 31.65 29.41 16.66
N MET A 65 30.41 29.42 16.11
CA MET A 65 29.76 30.49 15.30
C MET A 65 28.90 29.94 14.14
N ASN A 66 27.65 30.40 14.09
CA ASN A 66 26.78 30.32 12.91
C ASN A 66 27.41 31.05 11.71
N PRO A 67 27.27 30.55 10.47
CA PRO A 67 27.44 31.38 9.28
C PRO A 67 26.09 31.95 8.80
N PRO A 68 26.07 33.23 8.37
CA PRO A 68 24.92 33.89 7.78
C PRO A 68 24.72 33.52 6.30
N GLU A 69 23.63 34.03 5.77
CA GLU A 69 22.99 33.78 4.48
C GLU A 69 23.87 33.98 3.22
N SER A 70 23.43 33.27 2.17
CA SER A 70 23.75 33.33 0.73
C SER A 70 24.35 34.65 0.19
N PRO A 71 25.31 34.53 -0.75
CA PRO A 71 25.06 35.14 -2.06
C PRO A 71 25.66 34.32 -3.22
N GLU A 72 24.82 33.61 -3.98
CA GLU A 72 25.16 33.11 -5.32
C GLU A 72 24.29 33.79 -6.38
N TYR A 73 24.48 35.09 -6.54
CA TYR A 73 24.14 35.81 -7.78
C TYR A 73 25.48 36.07 -8.49
N LEU A 74 25.76 35.35 -9.58
CA LEU A 74 26.56 35.76 -10.77
C LEU A 74 27.19 34.57 -11.51
N MET A 75 26.44 33.96 -12.42
CA MET A 75 26.89 33.35 -13.69
C MET A 75 25.56 32.89 -14.36
N GLU A 76 25.16 33.23 -15.58
CA GLU A 76 25.90 33.34 -16.83
C GLU A 76 25.29 34.43 -17.71
N ARG A 77 26.12 35.40 -18.06
CA ARG A 77 25.81 36.43 -19.06
C ARG A 77 25.97 35.81 -20.44
N ASN A 78 24.84 35.41 -21.00
CA ASN A 78 24.50 35.24 -22.42
C ASN A 78 25.59 35.72 -23.39
N ILE A 79 26.43 34.79 -23.85
CA ILE A 79 27.28 34.98 -25.04
C ILE A 79 26.47 34.45 -26.23
N HIS A 80 26.44 35.24 -27.31
CA HIS A 80 25.89 35.00 -28.67
C HIS A 80 24.75 35.95 -29.06
N SER A 81 25.08 37.23 -29.17
CA SER A 81 24.38 38.18 -30.06
C SER A 81 25.28 38.50 -31.24
N GLY A 82 25.15 37.74 -32.32
CA GLY A 82 25.71 38.07 -33.64
C GLY A 82 24.66 38.76 -34.51
N ARG A 83 24.99 39.92 -35.07
CA ARG A 83 24.21 40.68 -36.05
C ARG A 83 24.62 40.30 -37.48
N ALA A 84 23.66 40.22 -38.40
CA ALA A 84 23.70 40.58 -39.84
C ALA A 84 22.50 39.89 -40.53
N ASP A 85 21.42 40.58 -40.89
CA ASP A 85 21.16 41.51 -42.02
C ASP A 85 20.74 40.82 -43.34
N GLU A 86 19.71 41.43 -43.92
CA GLU A 86 19.16 41.41 -45.29
C GLU A 86 18.44 40.19 -45.94
N ASN A 87 17.19 40.49 -46.30
CA ASN A 87 16.54 40.33 -47.62
C ASN A 87 15.80 39.04 -48.04
N SER A 88 14.57 39.30 -48.50
CA SER A 88 13.85 38.66 -49.61
C SER A 88 13.17 37.28 -49.48
N ARG A 89 11.83 37.37 -49.48
CA ARG A 89 10.86 36.63 -50.32
C ARG A 89 10.81 35.09 -50.24
N GLY A 90 9.75 34.62 -49.57
CA GLY A 90 8.82 33.62 -50.10
C GLY A 90 9.30 32.17 -50.19
N ALA A 91 8.84 31.32 -49.27
CA ALA A 91 8.48 29.93 -49.56
C ALA A 91 7.69 29.32 -48.40
N LEU A 92 6.62 28.62 -48.77
CA LEU A 92 5.81 27.76 -47.92
C LEU A 92 6.68 26.69 -47.23
N HIS A 93 6.81 26.75 -45.92
CA HIS A 93 7.20 25.59 -45.12
C HIS A 93 6.27 25.45 -43.92
N TYR A 94 5.33 24.52 -44.06
CA TYR A 94 4.68 23.84 -42.94
C TYR A 94 5.78 23.13 -42.11
N HIS A 95 6.46 23.86 -41.25
CA HIS A 95 7.15 23.26 -40.13
C HIS A 95 6.08 22.81 -39.15
N SER A 96 5.67 21.55 -39.31
CA SER A 96 5.21 20.72 -38.20
C SER A 96 6.35 20.73 -37.17
N GLN A 97 6.31 21.75 -36.32
CA GLN A 97 7.23 21.94 -35.22
C GLN A 97 6.93 20.77 -34.28
N ARG A 98 7.71 19.70 -34.44
CA ARG A 98 7.74 18.57 -33.52
C ARG A 98 7.84 19.16 -32.12
N ARG A 99 6.74 19.09 -31.38
CA ARG A 99 6.70 19.46 -29.97
C ARG A 99 7.83 18.69 -29.30
N THR A 100 8.83 19.42 -28.80
CA THR A 100 9.91 18.85 -28.01
C THR A 100 9.26 18.17 -26.82
N SER A 101 9.21 16.83 -26.86
CA SER A 101 8.38 15.97 -26.01
C SER A 101 8.71 16.00 -24.50
N ASN A 102 9.60 16.91 -24.06
CA ASN A 102 10.03 17.07 -22.68
C ASN A 102 9.73 18.48 -22.12
N ARG A 103 8.97 19.33 -22.82
CA ARG A 103 8.55 20.61 -22.23
C ARG A 103 7.41 20.34 -21.26
N ASP A 104 7.63 20.59 -19.97
CA ASP A 104 6.61 20.45 -18.94
C ASP A 104 5.42 21.34 -19.30
N GLU A 105 4.19 20.82 -19.15
CA GLU A 105 2.96 21.59 -19.38
C GLU A 105 2.87 22.77 -18.39
N PHE A 106 3.55 22.67 -17.24
CA PHE A 106 3.70 23.75 -16.28
C PHE A 106 4.73 24.84 -16.71
N ASP A 107 5.61 24.55 -17.69
CA ASP A 107 6.52 25.53 -18.32
C ASP A 107 5.87 26.26 -19.52
N GLY A 108 4.57 26.04 -19.73
CA GLY A 108 3.73 26.75 -20.68
C GLY A 108 3.36 28.17 -20.21
N PRO A 109 2.66 28.94 -21.06
CA PRO A 109 1.91 30.09 -20.58
C PRO A 109 0.99 29.66 -19.45
N HIS A 110 1.17 30.23 -18.27
CA HIS A 110 0.42 29.90 -17.07
C HIS A 110 -0.33 31.14 -16.57
N GLN A 111 -1.49 30.89 -15.97
CA GLN A 111 -2.29 31.92 -15.33
C GLN A 111 -2.14 31.79 -13.82
N PHE A 112 -1.78 32.88 -13.16
CA PHE A 112 -1.95 33.00 -11.73
C PHE A 112 -3.41 33.35 -11.42
N LEU A 113 -3.98 32.71 -10.39
CA LEU A 113 -5.26 33.13 -9.84
C LEU A 113 -5.05 34.42 -9.04
N GLU A 114 -6.05 35.30 -9.04
CA GLU A 114 -6.03 36.49 -8.20
C GLU A 114 -6.05 36.07 -6.71
N PRO A 115 -5.19 36.66 -5.86
CA PRO A 115 -5.17 36.31 -4.45
C PRO A 115 -6.50 36.67 -3.79
N PRO A 116 -6.99 35.85 -2.84
CA PRO A 116 -8.17 36.19 -2.06
C PRO A 116 -7.96 37.48 -1.27
N SER A 117 -9.04 38.12 -0.83
CA SER A 117 -8.93 39.40 -0.12
C SER A 117 -8.11 39.23 1.17
N PRO A 118 -7.40 40.28 1.63
CA PRO A 118 -6.65 40.21 2.89
C PRO A 118 -7.51 39.80 4.09
N GLN A 119 -8.80 40.13 4.07
CA GLN A 119 -9.76 39.73 5.10
C GLN A 119 -10.06 38.23 5.05
N ASP A 120 -10.19 37.65 3.84
CA ASP A 120 -10.40 36.22 3.65
C ASP A 120 -9.16 35.42 4.05
N ILE A 121 -7.96 35.92 3.72
CA ILE A 121 -6.68 35.32 4.14
C ILE A 121 -6.60 35.32 5.66
N ALA A 122 -6.82 36.47 6.30
CA ALA A 122 -6.80 36.56 7.76
C ALA A 122 -7.90 35.70 8.42
N ALA A 123 -9.02 35.45 7.75
CA ALA A 123 -10.05 34.54 8.22
C ALA A 123 -9.64 33.06 8.08
N GLN A 124 -8.91 32.70 7.03
CA GLN A 124 -8.38 31.35 6.79
C GLN A 124 -7.19 31.01 7.70
N GLU A 125 -6.37 32.00 8.03
CA GLU A 125 -5.19 31.85 8.91
C GLU A 125 -5.54 31.79 10.40
N LYS A 126 -6.83 31.90 10.75
CA LYS A 126 -7.29 31.68 12.13
C LYS A 126 -6.97 30.26 12.59
N GLU A 127 -6.76 30.11 13.89
CA GLU A 127 -6.52 28.81 14.51
C GLU A 127 -7.65 27.82 14.17
N LEU A 128 -7.26 26.62 13.73
CA LEU A 128 -8.20 25.59 13.33
C LEU A 128 -9.01 25.09 14.55
N PRO A 129 -10.33 24.90 14.41
CA PRO A 129 -11.12 24.35 15.50
C PRO A 129 -10.65 22.93 15.82
N GLN A 130 -10.54 22.61 17.11
CA GLN A 130 -10.22 21.26 17.55
C GLN A 130 -11.37 20.31 17.22
N LEU A 131 -11.03 19.19 16.57
CA LEU A 131 -12.00 18.15 16.26
C LEU A 131 -12.34 17.32 17.51
N PRO A 132 -13.54 16.72 17.58
CA PRO A 132 -13.94 15.91 18.73
C PRO A 132 -13.02 14.70 18.95
N THR A 133 -12.50 14.56 20.17
CA THR A 133 -11.68 13.46 20.66
C THR A 133 -12.37 12.80 21.85
N ASN A 134 -13.44 12.03 21.62
CA ASN A 134 -14.25 11.45 22.69
C ASN A 134 -13.60 10.21 23.33
N LEU A 135 -12.84 9.45 22.53
CA LEU A 135 -12.09 8.28 22.97
C LEU A 135 -10.81 8.67 23.70
N ASP A 136 -10.48 7.95 24.77
CA ASP A 136 -9.16 8.07 25.41
C ASP A 136 -8.07 7.30 24.64
N ALA A 137 -6.80 7.53 25.00
CA ALA A 137 -5.67 6.90 24.32
C ALA A 137 -5.69 5.36 24.39
N GLY A 138 -6.11 4.78 25.52
CA GLY A 138 -6.16 3.33 25.71
C GLY A 138 -7.30 2.68 24.91
N GLU A 139 -8.45 3.35 24.83
CA GLU A 139 -9.56 2.96 23.96
C GLU A 139 -9.13 2.96 22.50
N GLN A 140 -8.46 4.02 22.05
CA GLN A 140 -7.91 4.06 20.69
C GLN A 140 -6.94 2.91 20.46
N ASP A 141 -5.91 2.75 21.30
CA ASP A 141 -4.90 1.70 21.12
C ASP A 141 -5.54 0.30 21.05
N SER A 142 -6.54 0.02 21.90
CA SER A 142 -7.30 -1.23 21.88
C SER A 142 -8.05 -1.46 20.57
N ILE A 143 -8.77 -0.46 20.07
CA ILE A 143 -9.49 -0.54 18.80
C ILE A 143 -8.51 -0.79 17.65
N LEU A 144 -7.40 -0.07 17.63
CA LEU A 144 -6.43 -0.13 16.54
C LEU A 144 -5.64 -1.42 16.55
N HIS A 145 -5.35 -1.95 17.74
CA HIS A 145 -4.79 -3.29 17.88
C HIS A 145 -5.73 -4.35 17.28
N LYS A 146 -7.04 -4.29 17.57
CA LYS A 146 -8.04 -5.21 16.99
C LYS A 146 -8.12 -5.10 15.47
N VAL A 147 -8.07 -3.88 14.91
CA VAL A 147 -8.03 -3.67 13.46
C VAL A 147 -6.79 -4.32 12.86
N ASN A 148 -5.61 -4.04 13.41
CA ASN A 148 -4.35 -4.58 12.90
C ASN A 148 -4.30 -6.10 12.98
N ASP A 149 -4.69 -6.71 14.09
CA ASP A 149 -4.70 -8.16 14.25
C ASP A 149 -5.64 -8.82 13.22
N ARG A 150 -6.84 -8.27 13.05
CA ARG A 150 -7.80 -8.79 12.07
C ARG A 150 -7.29 -8.66 10.64
N LEU A 151 -6.68 -7.54 10.28
CA LEU A 151 -6.14 -7.30 8.93
C LEU A 151 -4.90 -8.15 8.64
N SER A 152 -4.00 -8.32 9.62
CA SER A 152 -2.85 -9.22 9.51
C SER A 152 -3.31 -10.66 9.25
N ARG A 153 -4.34 -11.13 9.95
CA ARG A 153 -4.95 -12.45 9.69
C ARG A 153 -5.55 -12.54 8.30
N CYS A 154 -6.31 -11.52 7.88
CA CYS A 154 -6.90 -11.44 6.55
C CYS A 154 -5.83 -11.55 5.44
N ALA A 155 -4.72 -10.82 5.57
CA ALA A 155 -3.62 -10.84 4.63
C ALA A 155 -2.87 -12.18 4.60
N TYR A 156 -2.59 -12.74 5.78
CA TYR A 156 -1.98 -14.06 5.92
C TYR A 156 -2.83 -15.12 5.22
N ASP A 157 -4.13 -15.18 5.51
CA ASP A 157 -5.05 -16.17 4.95
C ASP A 157 -5.18 -16.00 3.43
N PHE A 158 -5.23 -14.76 2.93
CA PHE A 158 -5.23 -14.48 1.49
C PHE A 158 -3.96 -14.98 0.80
N ILE A 159 -2.79 -14.72 1.39
CA ILE A 159 -1.50 -15.14 0.84
C ILE A 159 -1.34 -16.66 0.86
N ALA A 160 -1.72 -17.30 1.98
CA ALA A 160 -1.68 -18.75 2.12
C ALA A 160 -2.66 -19.44 1.17
N LYS A 161 -3.89 -18.93 1.04
CA LYS A 161 -4.93 -19.49 0.16
C LYS A 161 -4.49 -19.55 -1.30
N TYR A 162 -3.80 -18.52 -1.77
CA TYR A 162 -3.35 -18.42 -3.16
C TYR A 162 -1.85 -18.74 -3.37
N GLN A 163 -1.17 -19.17 -2.32
CA GLN A 163 0.25 -19.59 -2.34
C GLN A 163 1.18 -18.54 -2.98
N PHE A 164 0.97 -17.25 -2.66
CA PHE A 164 1.88 -16.20 -3.14
C PHE A 164 3.26 -16.37 -2.50
N ARG A 165 4.32 -16.23 -3.31
CA ARG A 165 5.70 -16.31 -2.81
C ARG A 165 6.01 -15.12 -1.92
N VAL A 166 6.34 -15.42 -0.65
CA VAL A 166 6.79 -14.44 0.33
C VAL A 166 8.32 -14.40 0.32
N PRO A 167 8.96 -13.25 0.03
CA PRO A 167 10.41 -13.12 0.12
C PRO A 167 10.89 -13.38 1.55
N LEU A 168 11.95 -14.19 1.67
CA LEU A 168 12.68 -14.39 2.92
C LEU A 168 13.66 -13.22 3.09
N GLU A 169 13.58 -12.53 4.22
CA GLU A 169 14.55 -11.51 4.62
C GLU A 169 15.63 -12.20 5.47
N GLN A 170 16.91 -11.89 5.24
CA GLN A 170 18.04 -12.64 5.81
C GLN A 170 18.04 -12.67 7.35
N ASP A 171 17.49 -11.62 7.98
CA ASP A 171 17.45 -11.46 9.44
C ASP A 171 16.11 -11.84 10.08
N LYS A 172 15.10 -12.24 9.29
CA LYS A 172 13.76 -12.52 9.78
C LYS A 172 13.40 -13.99 9.66
N ARG A 173 12.68 -14.48 10.67
CA ARG A 173 12.13 -15.82 10.66
C ARG A 173 11.10 -15.97 9.53
N PRO A 174 10.96 -17.17 8.94
CA PRO A 174 9.87 -17.45 8.02
C PRO A 174 8.52 -17.22 8.69
N VAL A 175 7.56 -16.68 7.94
CA VAL A 175 6.21 -16.42 8.42
C VAL A 175 5.48 -17.75 8.62
N LYS A 176 5.01 -18.00 9.84
CA LYS A 176 4.22 -19.18 10.24
C LYS A 176 2.84 -18.78 10.73
N VAL A 177 2.71 -17.65 11.40
CA VAL A 177 1.44 -17.11 11.92
C VAL A 177 1.22 -15.67 11.45
N PRO A 178 -0.03 -15.16 11.45
CA PRO A 178 -0.32 -13.79 11.03
C PRO A 178 0.48 -12.71 11.78
N SER A 179 0.73 -12.94 13.07
CA SER A 179 1.44 -12.02 13.98
C SER A 179 2.96 -12.02 13.80
N ASP A 180 3.53 -12.88 12.95
CA ASP A 180 4.97 -12.85 12.64
C ASP A 180 5.38 -11.61 11.80
N ARG A 181 4.39 -10.87 11.31
CA ARG A 181 4.55 -9.60 10.61
C ARG A 181 3.57 -8.57 11.13
N GLU A 182 4.05 -7.35 11.26
CA GLU A 182 3.19 -6.20 11.55
C GLU A 182 2.31 -5.87 10.34
N TRP A 183 1.15 -5.23 10.59
CA TRP A 183 0.25 -4.82 9.50
C TRP A 183 0.97 -3.96 8.43
N THR A 184 1.91 -3.12 8.85
CA THR A 184 2.74 -2.31 7.94
C THR A 184 3.55 -3.17 6.96
N GLU A 185 4.12 -4.28 7.42
CA GLU A 185 4.87 -5.23 6.60
C GLU A 185 3.97 -6.01 5.67
N TRP A 186 2.78 -6.39 6.13
CA TRP A 186 1.74 -7.00 5.29
C TRP A 186 1.31 -6.06 4.16
N VAL A 187 1.07 -4.79 4.44
CA VAL A 187 0.74 -3.79 3.42
C VAL A 187 1.88 -3.65 2.40
N HIS A 188 3.13 -3.54 2.86
CA HIS A 188 4.28 -3.45 1.95
C HIS A 188 4.36 -4.68 1.02
N LEU A 189 4.13 -5.88 1.55
CA LEU A 189 4.10 -7.12 0.76
C LEU A 189 2.93 -7.12 -0.24
N LEU A 190 1.70 -6.84 0.20
CA LEU A 190 0.52 -6.82 -0.65
C LEU A 190 0.63 -5.79 -1.77
N LYS A 191 1.11 -4.58 -1.47
CA LYS A 191 1.40 -3.54 -2.48
C LYS A 191 2.41 -4.04 -3.50
N ARG A 192 3.52 -4.66 -3.05
CA ARG A 192 4.54 -5.20 -3.94
C ARG A 192 3.97 -6.30 -4.84
N LEU A 193 3.18 -7.23 -4.30
CA LEU A 193 2.53 -8.29 -5.08
C LEU A 193 1.54 -7.70 -6.10
N ALA A 194 0.81 -6.65 -5.74
CA ALA A 194 -0.12 -5.96 -6.62
C ALA A 194 0.59 -5.23 -7.77
N THR A 195 1.59 -4.41 -7.48
CA THR A 195 2.30 -3.59 -8.49
C THR A 195 3.17 -4.44 -9.42
N THR A 196 3.74 -5.54 -8.91
CA THR A 196 4.50 -6.51 -9.72
C THR A 196 3.61 -7.53 -10.45
N ARG A 197 2.28 -7.30 -10.47
CA ARG A 197 1.27 -8.12 -11.16
C ARG A 197 1.29 -9.60 -10.75
N ARG A 198 1.67 -9.89 -9.50
CA ARG A 198 1.65 -11.25 -8.93
C ARG A 198 0.28 -11.66 -8.42
N ILE A 199 -0.61 -10.70 -8.15
CA ILE A 199 -2.02 -10.96 -7.79
C ILE A 199 -2.88 -10.88 -9.06
N PRO A 200 -3.45 -12.01 -9.52
CA PRO A 200 -4.44 -11.98 -10.59
C PRO A 200 -5.69 -11.18 -10.19
N ALA A 201 -6.14 -10.29 -11.07
CA ALA A 201 -7.24 -9.36 -10.74
C ALA A 201 -8.56 -10.06 -10.37
N HIS A 202 -8.84 -11.25 -10.92
CA HIS A 202 -10.07 -12.00 -10.62
C HIS A 202 -10.13 -12.55 -9.18
N LEU A 203 -9.00 -12.57 -8.47
CA LEU A 203 -8.96 -12.94 -7.06
C LEU A 203 -9.44 -11.81 -6.14
N LEU A 204 -9.45 -10.58 -6.65
CA LEU A 204 -9.92 -9.41 -5.91
C LEU A 204 -11.39 -9.13 -6.21
N TYR A 205 -12.11 -8.62 -5.23
CA TYR A 205 -13.48 -8.14 -5.42
C TYR A 205 -13.53 -7.08 -6.51
N ASN A 206 -14.45 -7.23 -7.46
CA ASN A 206 -14.62 -6.33 -8.62
C ASN A 206 -13.32 -6.02 -9.40
N ARG A 207 -12.30 -6.89 -9.32
CA ARG A 207 -11.01 -6.72 -10.01
C ARG A 207 -10.29 -5.40 -9.68
N GLN A 208 -10.52 -4.83 -8.50
CA GLN A 208 -10.09 -3.47 -8.14
C GLN A 208 -8.64 -3.40 -7.62
N ILE A 209 -7.65 -3.75 -8.44
CA ILE A 209 -6.23 -3.74 -8.04
C ILE A 209 -5.71 -2.35 -7.67
N LYS A 210 -6.12 -1.30 -8.40
CA LYS A 210 -5.73 0.09 -8.11
C LYS A 210 -6.31 0.54 -6.77
N GLN A 211 -7.59 0.24 -6.55
CA GLN A 211 -8.26 0.55 -5.29
C GLN A 211 -7.60 -0.17 -4.11
N LEU A 212 -7.17 -1.43 -4.29
CA LEU A 212 -6.46 -2.18 -3.26
C LEU A 212 -5.25 -1.38 -2.76
N ILE A 213 -4.43 -0.85 -3.67
CA ILE A 213 -3.23 -0.08 -3.30
C ILE A 213 -3.62 1.15 -2.47
N THR A 214 -4.61 1.91 -2.92
CA THR A 214 -5.11 3.09 -2.21
C THR A 214 -5.67 2.77 -0.83
N VAL A 215 -6.52 1.74 -0.69
CA VAL A 215 -7.12 1.41 0.62
C VAL A 215 -6.09 0.82 1.59
N LEU A 216 -5.07 0.11 1.08
CA LEU A 216 -3.95 -0.34 1.89
C LEU A 216 -3.17 0.85 2.45
N GLU A 217 -2.92 1.90 1.66
CA GLU A 217 -2.28 3.13 2.13
C GLU A 217 -3.14 3.86 3.17
N ASN A 218 -4.44 4.01 2.92
CA ASN A 218 -5.35 4.64 3.87
C ASN A 218 -5.44 3.87 5.20
N SER A 219 -5.25 2.55 5.16
CA SER A 219 -5.21 1.72 6.38
C SER A 219 -3.90 1.84 7.17
N LEU A 220 -2.87 2.50 6.63
CA LEU A 220 -1.57 2.70 7.27
C LEU A 220 -1.44 4.01 8.05
N GLU A 221 -2.47 4.86 8.02
CA GLU A 221 -2.47 6.27 8.49
C GLU A 221 -2.26 6.47 10.02
N MET A 222 -1.65 5.50 10.69
CA MET A 222 -1.26 5.54 12.10
C MET A 222 -0.06 4.65 12.40
N ARG A 223 1.12 5.06 11.92
CA ARG A 223 2.33 4.40 12.41
C ARG A 223 2.55 4.83 13.87
N HIS A 224 2.65 3.79 14.72
CA HIS A 224 3.06 3.77 16.15
C HIS A 224 1.93 3.69 17.19
N ALA A 225 1.12 2.63 17.16
CA ALA A 225 0.13 2.28 18.20
C ALA A 225 0.71 1.57 19.45
N ALA A 226 2.03 1.42 19.59
CA ALA A 226 2.59 0.57 20.65
C ALA A 226 3.88 1.07 21.33
N LYS A 227 4.50 2.18 20.89
CA LYS A 227 5.84 2.57 21.40
C LYS A 227 5.93 3.94 22.09
N HIS A 228 4.91 4.80 22.02
CA HIS A 228 5.00 6.14 22.61
C HIS A 228 3.72 6.48 23.39
N GLN A 229 3.79 6.44 24.72
CA GLN A 229 2.69 6.82 25.63
C GLN A 229 2.29 8.30 25.52
N SER A 230 3.09 9.13 24.85
CA SER A 230 2.89 10.57 24.67
C SER A 230 2.17 10.96 23.38
N ARG A 231 1.54 10.00 22.67
CA ARG A 231 0.90 10.29 21.39
C ARG A 231 -0.35 11.17 21.60
N PRO A 232 -0.53 12.23 20.78
CA PRO A 232 -1.80 12.95 20.72
C PRO A 232 -2.93 12.01 20.31
N VAL A 233 -4.03 12.06 21.06
CA VAL A 233 -5.28 11.36 20.78
C VAL A 233 -5.81 11.83 19.42
N LYS A 234 -6.18 10.89 18.54
CA LYS A 234 -6.80 11.24 17.25
C LYS A 234 -8.26 11.63 17.43
N ASP A 235 -8.77 12.45 16.53
CA ASP A 235 -10.20 12.72 16.48
C ASP A 235 -10.99 11.45 16.14
N ASP A 236 -12.22 11.39 16.62
CA ASP A 236 -13.08 10.20 16.52
C ASP A 236 -13.37 9.82 15.06
N ARG A 237 -13.48 10.82 14.18
CA ARG A 237 -13.74 10.61 12.76
C ARG A 237 -12.57 9.88 12.10
N ASN A 238 -11.34 10.24 12.46
CA ASN A 238 -10.14 9.56 11.97
C ASN A 238 -10.12 8.09 12.40
N VAL A 239 -10.41 7.78 13.68
CA VAL A 239 -10.50 6.40 14.17
C VAL A 239 -11.51 5.59 13.36
N LEU A 240 -12.71 6.13 13.13
CA LEU A 240 -13.75 5.49 12.32
C LEU A 240 -13.32 5.31 10.85
N GLN A 241 -12.63 6.29 10.25
CA GLN A 241 -12.11 6.19 8.89
C GLN A 241 -11.10 5.05 8.73
N LEU A 242 -10.31 4.78 9.76
CA LEU A 242 -9.32 3.71 9.75
C LEU A 242 -9.95 2.33 9.83
N ILE A 243 -10.99 2.18 10.67
CA ILE A 243 -11.79 0.95 10.68
C ILE A 243 -12.46 0.77 9.31
N SER A 244 -13.04 1.83 8.75
CA SER A 244 -13.66 1.82 7.42
C SER A 244 -12.66 1.45 6.31
N ALA A 245 -11.42 1.95 6.35
CA ALA A 245 -10.37 1.55 5.42
C ALA A 245 -10.07 0.05 5.55
N GLY A 246 -10.00 -0.48 6.78
CA GLY A 246 -9.85 -1.90 7.04
C GLY A 246 -10.99 -2.75 6.45
N ILE A 247 -12.25 -2.30 6.60
CA ILE A 247 -13.42 -2.96 5.99
C ILE A 247 -13.23 -3.06 4.47
N GLN A 248 -12.76 -2.00 3.82
CA GLN A 248 -12.53 -2.01 2.37
C GLN A 248 -11.38 -2.94 1.96
N VAL A 249 -10.31 -3.04 2.75
CA VAL A 249 -9.24 -4.02 2.53
C VAL A 249 -9.83 -5.44 2.57
N ALA A 250 -10.56 -5.79 3.64
CA ALA A 250 -11.18 -7.10 3.80
C ALA A 250 -12.15 -7.43 2.65
N LYS A 251 -12.96 -6.45 2.24
CA LYS A 251 -13.86 -6.57 1.09
C LYS A 251 -13.11 -6.87 -0.20
N ILE A 252 -12.05 -6.12 -0.50
CA ILE A 252 -11.28 -6.31 -1.75
C ILE A 252 -10.57 -7.67 -1.76
N LEU A 253 -10.06 -8.12 -0.60
CA LEU A 253 -9.46 -9.45 -0.44
C LEU A 253 -10.49 -10.59 -0.36
N ARG A 254 -11.79 -10.27 -0.41
CA ARG A 254 -12.92 -11.22 -0.38
C ARG A 254 -12.98 -12.07 0.90
N ASP A 255 -12.60 -11.48 2.03
CA ASP A 255 -12.73 -12.11 3.35
C ASP A 255 -14.00 -11.60 4.06
N SER A 256 -15.07 -12.38 3.97
CA SER A 256 -16.36 -12.05 4.59
C SER A 256 -16.29 -11.99 6.11
N THR A 257 -15.48 -12.86 6.73
CA THR A 257 -15.37 -12.94 8.19
C THR A 257 -14.64 -11.72 8.73
N ALA A 258 -13.60 -11.25 8.04
CA ALA A 258 -12.89 -10.04 8.42
C ALA A 258 -13.74 -8.79 8.20
N MET A 259 -14.45 -8.73 7.06
CA MET A 259 -15.33 -7.61 6.76
C MET A 259 -16.42 -7.47 7.83
N HIS A 260 -17.09 -8.57 8.20
CA HIS A 260 -18.13 -8.55 9.23
C HIS A 260 -17.57 -8.15 10.61
N PHE A 261 -16.42 -8.69 11.01
CA PHE A 261 -15.80 -8.33 12.29
C PHE A 261 -15.49 -6.83 12.37
N LEU A 262 -14.91 -6.26 11.31
CA LEU A 262 -14.54 -4.85 11.27
C LEU A 262 -15.78 -3.93 11.21
N ASP A 263 -16.85 -4.39 10.57
CA ASP A 263 -18.15 -3.69 10.57
C ASP A 263 -18.77 -3.63 11.96
N CYS A 264 -18.79 -4.74 12.71
CA CYS A 264 -19.20 -4.73 14.12
C CYS A 264 -18.32 -3.80 14.95
N LEU A 265 -16.99 -3.85 14.77
CA LEU A 265 -16.06 -2.98 15.48
C LEU A 265 -16.31 -1.50 15.19
N TYR A 266 -16.65 -1.16 13.94
CA TYR A 266 -17.03 0.21 13.55
C TYR A 266 -18.25 0.67 14.34
N VAL A 267 -19.32 -0.11 14.31
CA VAL A 267 -20.59 0.21 14.99
C VAL A 267 -20.41 0.33 16.50
N ASP A 268 -19.64 -0.58 17.11
CA ASP A 268 -19.38 -0.55 18.54
C ASP A 268 -18.51 0.65 18.94
N THR A 269 -17.54 1.02 18.10
CA THR A 269 -16.72 2.22 18.30
C THR A 269 -17.56 3.49 18.21
N GLU A 270 -18.48 3.58 17.24
CA GLU A 270 -19.40 4.70 17.09
C GLU A 270 -20.32 4.86 18.32
N LYS A 271 -20.89 3.75 18.82
CA LYS A 271 -21.68 3.75 20.05
C LYS A 271 -20.87 4.25 21.25
N LEU A 272 -19.64 3.76 21.41
CA LEU A 272 -18.75 4.19 22.49
C LEU A 272 -18.46 5.70 22.44
N ILE A 273 -18.19 6.24 21.25
CA ILE A 273 -18.01 7.68 21.02
C ILE A 273 -19.24 8.47 21.48
N LEU A 274 -20.44 8.03 21.07
CA LEU A 274 -21.70 8.69 21.43
C LEU A 274 -21.95 8.67 22.94
N GLU A 275 -21.69 7.54 23.61
CA GLU A 275 -21.80 7.42 25.06
C GLU A 275 -20.82 8.33 25.82
N ARG A 276 -19.58 8.43 25.34
CA ARG A 276 -18.56 9.33 25.91
C ARG A 276 -18.93 10.80 25.72
N ARG A 277 -19.45 11.15 24.54
CA ARG A 277 -19.96 12.49 24.23
C ARG A 277 -21.13 12.88 25.14
N GLY A 278 -22.11 11.98 25.32
CA GLY A 278 -23.26 12.21 26.19
C GLY A 278 -22.89 12.41 27.66
N ARG A 279 -21.84 11.74 28.14
CA ARG A 279 -21.30 11.97 29.49
C ARG A 279 -20.67 13.35 29.64
N ARG A 280 -19.83 13.80 28.69
CA ARG A 280 -19.20 15.14 28.75
C ARG A 280 -20.22 16.27 28.80
N VAL A 281 -21.29 16.19 28.01
CA VAL A 281 -22.34 17.22 27.99
C VAL A 281 -23.07 17.31 29.33
N ARG A 282 -23.26 16.19 30.03
CA ARG A 282 -23.92 16.18 31.36
C ARG A 282 -23.06 16.80 32.46
N PHE A 283 -21.74 16.68 32.37
CA PHE A 283 -20.82 17.27 33.36
C PHE A 283 -20.46 18.74 33.07
N ALA A 284 -20.71 19.24 31.86
CA ALA A 284 -20.51 20.66 31.51
C ALA A 284 -21.72 21.57 31.82
N GLY A 285 -22.83 20.99 32.30
CA GLY A 285 -24.07 21.69 32.63
C GLY A 285 -24.31 21.92 34.13
N HIS A 286 -23.27 21.79 34.96
CA HIS A 286 -23.29 22.06 36.41
C HIS A 286 -22.19 23.04 36.79
#